data_AF-A0A959TBB0-F1
#
_entry.id   AF-A0A959TBB0-F1
#
_cell.length_a   1.000
_cell.length_b   1.000
_cell.length_c   1.000
_cell.angle_alpha   90.00
_cell.angle_beta   90.00
_cell.angle_gamma   90.00
#
_symmetry.space_group_name_H-M   'P 1'
#
loop_
_entity.id
_entity.type
_entity.pdbx_description
1 polymer ?
#
loop_
_entity_poly.entity_id
_entity_poly.type
_entity_poly.pdbx_seq_one_letter_code
_entity_poly.pdbx_strand_id
1 'polypeptide(L)'
;MRRIPSLIVVAAILVGAVWSIWQWARPRPAATDPWTAVPEAAALVIELPGLPGDWERITGTSQLWHAMDDAPAVPALDSLVVRLADAVKLDGRLRSALEDTPPLVVLVRTGGGFGTLAVLPFPDKVDPAVFGAVGQALGAGPVAGERATGRPHP
;
A
#
# COMPACT_ATOMS: atom_id res chain seq x y z
N MET A 1 -26.38 44.67 18.19
CA MET A 1 -26.56 43.21 18.02
C MET A 1 -26.27 42.69 16.59
N ARG A 2 -26.42 43.48 15.52
CA ARG A 2 -26.14 43.04 14.11
C ARG A 2 -24.70 42.56 13.80
N ARG A 3 -23.71 42.87 14.65
CA ARG A 3 -22.28 42.51 14.41
C ARG A 3 -21.89 41.13 14.93
N ILE A 4 -22.68 40.55 15.83
CA ILE A 4 -22.42 39.24 16.44
C ILE A 4 -22.40 38.11 15.38
N PRO A 5 -23.36 38.00 14.44
CA PRO A 5 -23.34 36.92 13.46
C PRO A 5 -22.11 37.00 12.53
N SER A 6 -21.71 38.22 12.13
CA SER A 6 -20.53 38.41 11.30
C SER A 6 -19.24 37.98 12.01
N LEU A 7 -19.11 38.29 13.31
CA LEU A 7 -17.97 37.86 14.11
C LEU A 7 -17.90 36.33 14.25
N ILE A 8 -19.03 35.65 14.40
CA ILE A 8 -19.08 34.18 14.48
C ILE A 8 -18.63 33.53 13.17
N VAL A 9 -19.10 34.04 12.03
CA VAL A 9 -18.71 33.51 10.71
C VAL A 9 -17.21 33.67 10.47
N VAL A 10 -16.66 34.85 10.76
CA VAL A 10 -15.21 35.09 10.63
C VAL A 10 -14.42 34.18 11.57
N ALA A 11 -14.84 34.03 12.82
CA ALA A 11 -14.20 33.12 13.76
C ALA A 11 -14.22 31.66 13.26
N ALA A 12 -15.35 31.20 12.72
CA ALA A 12 -15.47 29.85 12.18
C ALA A 12 -14.52 29.60 11.00
N ILE A 13 -14.39 30.58 10.09
CA ILE A 13 -13.44 30.52 8.96
C ILE A 13 -11.99 30.46 9.47
N LEU A 14 -11.64 31.30 10.44
CA LEU A 14 -10.29 31.31 11.01
C LEU A 14 -9.96 29.99 11.72
N VAL A 15 -10.90 29.44 12.50
CA VAL A 15 -10.74 28.12 13.13
C VAL A 15 -10.56 27.03 12.08
N GLY A 16 -11.37 27.03 11.01
CA GLY A 16 -11.23 26.07 9.91
C GLY A 16 -9.88 26.18 9.18
N ALA A 17 -9.42 27.40 8.92
CA ALA A 17 -8.13 27.66 8.29
C ALA A 17 -6.95 27.19 9.17
N VAL A 18 -6.98 27.54 10.46
CA VAL A 18 -5.95 27.10 11.43
C VAL A 18 -5.97 25.58 11.57
N TRP A 19 -7.15 24.97 11.64
CA TRP A 19 -7.29 23.51 11.71
C TRP A 19 -6.72 22.82 10.47
N SER A 20 -7.04 23.35 9.28
CA SER A 20 -6.50 22.85 8.03
C SER A 20 -4.97 22.93 8.04
N ILE A 21 -4.40 24.12 8.25
CA ILE A 21 -2.93 24.32 8.29
C ILE A 21 -2.28 23.39 9.32
N TRP A 22 -2.89 23.23 10.50
CA TRP A 22 -2.38 22.34 11.53
C TRP A 22 -2.41 20.87 11.10
N GLN A 23 -3.45 20.41 10.40
CA GLN A 23 -3.51 19.06 9.83
C GLN A 23 -2.38 18.82 8.82
N TRP A 24 -2.11 19.79 7.94
CA TRP A 24 -1.02 19.69 6.95
C TRP A 24 0.38 19.75 7.60
N ALA A 25 0.51 20.46 8.72
CA ALA A 25 1.78 20.59 9.47
C ALA A 25 2.07 19.41 10.40
N ARG A 26 1.15 18.44 10.54
CA ARG A 26 1.42 17.25 11.35
C ARG A 26 2.56 16.45 10.70
N PRO A 27 3.60 16.07 11.47
CA PRO A 27 4.61 15.15 10.97
C PRO A 27 3.92 13.87 10.53
N ARG A 28 4.02 13.53 9.24
CA ARG A 28 3.64 12.19 8.79
C ARG A 28 4.64 11.22 9.39
N PRO A 29 4.20 10.08 9.96
CA PRO A 29 5.12 9.05 10.38
C PRO A 29 6.00 8.70 9.17
N ALA A 30 7.32 8.59 9.41
CA ALA A 30 8.23 8.13 8.36
C ALA A 30 7.73 6.76 7.89
N ALA A 31 7.36 6.67 6.62
CA ALA A 31 7.04 5.40 6.01
C ALA A 31 8.34 4.58 5.91
N THR A 32 8.27 3.32 6.30
CA THR A 32 9.38 2.38 6.13
C THR A 32 9.62 2.19 4.64
N ASP A 33 10.87 2.30 4.20
CA ASP A 33 11.25 2.07 2.81
C ASP A 33 10.90 0.62 2.40
N PRO A 34 9.90 0.41 1.51
CA PRO A 34 9.45 -0.93 1.14
C PRO A 34 10.52 -1.71 0.37
N TRP A 35 11.50 -1.03 -0.24
CA TRP A 35 12.57 -1.67 -0.99
C TRP A 35 13.49 -2.51 -0.10
N THR A 36 13.58 -2.18 1.20
CA THR A 36 14.37 -2.96 2.17
C THR A 36 13.80 -4.36 2.45
N ALA A 37 12.51 -4.58 2.15
CA ALA A 37 11.85 -5.86 2.32
C ALA A 37 11.78 -6.70 1.03
N VAL A 38 12.31 -6.18 -0.09
CA VAL A 38 12.38 -6.89 -1.36
C VAL A 38 13.50 -7.94 -1.29
N PRO A 39 13.23 -9.24 -1.50
CA PRO A 39 14.27 -10.26 -1.48
C PRO A 39 15.28 -10.08 -2.62
N GLU A 40 16.54 -10.44 -2.39
CA GLU A 40 17.57 -10.45 -3.44
C GLU A 40 17.23 -11.38 -4.62
N ALA A 41 16.43 -12.42 -4.36
CA ALA A 41 15.93 -13.35 -5.37
C ALA A 41 14.71 -12.82 -6.16
N ALA A 42 14.39 -11.53 -6.05
CA ALA A 42 13.34 -10.89 -6.83
C ALA A 42 13.67 -10.94 -8.34
N ALA A 43 12.78 -11.55 -9.10
CA ALA A 43 12.85 -11.60 -10.57
C ALA A 43 12.12 -10.43 -11.21
N LEU A 44 11.08 -9.91 -10.56
CA LEU A 44 10.28 -8.76 -11.02
C LEU A 44 9.73 -8.03 -9.79
N VAL A 45 9.78 -6.70 -9.80
CA VAL A 45 9.17 -5.83 -8.79
C VAL A 45 8.25 -4.86 -9.52
N ILE A 46 7.00 -4.75 -9.08
CA ILE A 46 6.00 -3.85 -9.64
C ILE A 46 5.51 -2.94 -8.54
N GLU A 47 5.67 -1.64 -8.75
CA GLU A 47 5.13 -0.60 -7.87
C GLU A 47 3.75 -0.17 -8.38
N LEU A 48 2.75 -0.11 -7.49
CA LEU A 48 1.35 0.11 -7.86
C LEU A 48 0.74 1.31 -7.10
N PRO A 49 1.09 2.56 -7.47
CA PRO A 49 0.70 3.75 -6.70
C PRO A 49 -0.80 4.09 -6.75
N GLY A 50 -1.51 3.65 -7.79
CA GLY A 50 -2.91 3.97 -8.03
C GLY A 50 -3.78 2.72 -8.15
N LEU A 51 -3.61 1.72 -7.29
CA LEU A 51 -4.50 0.55 -7.29
C LEU A 51 -5.98 0.96 -7.18
N PRO A 52 -6.88 0.37 -7.99
CA PRO A 52 -6.66 -0.66 -9.01
C PRO A 52 -6.23 -0.15 -10.41
N GLY A 53 -6.39 1.14 -10.72
CA GLY A 53 -6.28 1.67 -12.09
C GLY A 53 -4.92 1.46 -12.75
N ASP A 54 -3.83 1.47 -11.97
CA ASP A 54 -2.49 1.22 -12.50
C ASP A 54 -2.30 -0.23 -12.94
N TRP A 55 -2.95 -1.19 -12.29
CA TRP A 55 -2.86 -2.59 -12.67
C TRP A 55 -3.51 -2.84 -14.04
N GLU A 56 -4.73 -2.35 -14.23
CA GLU A 56 -5.44 -2.44 -15.50
C GLU A 56 -4.65 -1.78 -16.64
N ARG A 57 -3.98 -0.67 -16.35
CA ARG A 57 -3.10 -0.01 -17.31
C ARG A 57 -1.89 -0.86 -17.66
N ILE A 58 -1.23 -1.48 -16.67
CA ILE A 58 -0.07 -2.34 -16.90
C ILE A 58 -0.48 -3.55 -17.74
N THR A 59 -1.51 -4.27 -17.33
CA THR A 59 -1.94 -5.50 -18.01
C THR A 59 -2.56 -5.24 -19.38
N GLY A 60 -3.22 -4.10 -19.57
CA GLY A 60 -3.87 -3.74 -20.83
C GLY A 60 -2.97 -3.06 -21.87
N THR A 61 -1.80 -2.54 -21.48
CA THR A 61 -0.94 -1.76 -22.41
C THR A 61 0.51 -2.22 -22.50
N SER A 62 0.98 -3.09 -21.60
CA SER A 62 2.36 -3.53 -21.58
C SER A 62 2.58 -4.74 -22.50
N GLN A 63 3.38 -4.55 -23.56
CA GLN A 63 3.84 -5.67 -24.40
C GLN A 63 4.69 -6.68 -23.61
N LEU A 64 5.46 -6.19 -22.63
CA LEU A 64 6.23 -7.05 -21.74
C LEU A 64 5.29 -7.92 -20.89
N TRP A 65 4.18 -7.36 -20.42
CA TRP A 65 3.20 -8.11 -19.66
C TRP A 65 2.59 -9.24 -20.49
N HIS A 66 2.14 -8.93 -21.70
CA HIS A 66 1.60 -9.94 -22.62
C HIS A 66 2.62 -11.03 -22.98
N ALA A 67 3.91 -10.69 -23.08
CA ALA A 67 4.96 -11.67 -23.28
C ALA A 67 5.19 -12.58 -22.06
N MET A 68 4.76 -12.16 -20.86
CA MET A 68 4.87 -12.93 -19.63
C MET A 68 3.57 -13.63 -19.23
N ASP A 69 2.41 -13.35 -19.86
CA ASP A 69 1.10 -13.92 -19.47
C ASP A 69 1.11 -15.46 -19.42
N ASP A 70 1.89 -16.11 -20.28
CA ASP A 70 2.03 -17.57 -20.30
C ASP A 70 2.93 -18.13 -19.19
N ALA A 71 3.63 -17.27 -18.44
CA ALA A 71 4.51 -17.69 -17.37
C ALA A 71 3.67 -18.18 -16.17
N PRO A 72 3.99 -19.34 -15.56
CA PRO A 72 3.19 -19.93 -14.48
C PRO A 72 2.99 -19.03 -13.25
N ALA A 73 3.84 -18.02 -13.10
CA ALA A 73 3.85 -17.10 -11.97
C ALA A 73 2.88 -15.91 -12.14
N VAL A 74 2.51 -15.58 -13.38
CA VAL A 74 1.71 -14.40 -13.71
C VAL A 74 0.26 -14.51 -13.23
N PRO A 75 -0.44 -15.66 -13.36
CA PRO A 75 -1.79 -15.80 -12.81
C PRO A 75 -1.85 -15.64 -11.28
N ALA A 76 -0.80 -16.09 -10.57
CA ALA A 76 -0.70 -15.92 -9.12
C ALA A 76 -0.46 -14.45 -8.74
N LEU A 77 0.29 -13.72 -9.57
CA LEU A 77 0.56 -12.29 -9.42
C LEU A 77 -0.71 -11.48 -9.64
N ASP A 78 -1.43 -11.74 -10.72
CA ASP A 78 -2.72 -11.12 -11.04
C ASP A 78 -3.75 -11.36 -9.94
N SER A 79 -3.91 -12.61 -9.49
CA SER A 79 -4.81 -12.95 -8.39
C SER A 79 -4.46 -12.20 -7.10
N LEU A 80 -3.17 -12.00 -6.80
CA LEU A 80 -2.73 -11.25 -5.63
C LEU A 80 -3.07 -9.77 -5.77
N VAL A 81 -2.81 -9.16 -6.93
CA VAL A 81 -3.12 -7.74 -7.17
C VAL A 81 -4.61 -7.49 -7.13
N VAL A 82 -5.43 -8.36 -7.71
CA VAL A 82 -6.90 -8.27 -7.64
C VAL A 82 -7.38 -8.35 -6.19
N ARG A 83 -6.87 -9.30 -5.39
CA ARG A 83 -7.21 -9.39 -3.96
C ARG A 83 -6.79 -8.14 -3.17
N LEU A 84 -5.60 -7.61 -3.46
CA LEU A 84 -5.12 -6.37 -2.83
C LEU A 84 -6.01 -5.18 -3.21
N ALA A 85 -6.36 -5.04 -4.49
CA ALA A 85 -7.26 -4.00 -4.98
C ALA A 85 -8.63 -4.08 -4.30
N ASP A 86 -9.19 -5.28 -4.14
CA ASP A 86 -10.47 -5.46 -3.47
C ASP A 86 -10.38 -5.17 -1.97
N ALA A 87 -9.28 -5.55 -1.31
CA ALA A 87 -9.02 -5.15 0.09
C ALA A 87 -8.97 -3.62 0.24
N VAL A 88 -8.30 -2.91 -0.69
CA VAL A 88 -8.22 -1.44 -0.71
C VAL A 88 -9.58 -0.79 -0.97
N LYS A 89 -10.45 -1.42 -1.77
CA LYS A 89 -11.83 -0.92 -1.97
C LYS A 89 -12.66 -1.05 -0.69
N LEU A 90 -12.49 -2.14 0.05
CA LEU A 90 -13.29 -2.46 1.23
C LEU A 90 -12.81 -1.73 2.51
N ASP A 91 -11.53 -1.39 2.62
CA ASP A 91 -10.98 -0.73 3.81
C ASP A 91 -10.37 0.65 3.49
N GLY A 92 -11.02 1.71 3.98
CA GLY A 92 -10.55 3.08 3.84
C GLY A 92 -9.24 3.37 4.60
N ARG A 93 -8.94 2.64 5.68
CA ARG A 93 -7.67 2.78 6.42
C ARG A 93 -6.51 2.22 5.61
N LEU A 94 -6.71 1.07 4.97
CA LEU A 94 -5.73 0.48 4.06
C LEU A 94 -5.48 1.40 2.87
N ARG A 95 -6.54 1.97 2.28
CA ARG A 95 -6.41 2.97 1.21
C ARG A 95 -5.55 4.15 1.64
N SER A 96 -5.85 4.77 2.77
CA SER A 96 -5.06 5.90 3.27
C SER A 96 -3.61 5.54 3.59
N ALA A 97 -3.35 4.30 4.02
CA ALA A 97 -1.98 3.83 4.26
C ALA A 97 -1.17 3.70 2.96
N LEU A 98 -1.81 3.28 1.87
CA LEU A 98 -1.15 3.07 0.57
C LEU A 98 -1.06 4.34 -0.30
N GLU A 99 -1.84 5.38 0.00
CA GLU A 99 -1.74 6.69 -0.67
C GLU A 99 -0.38 7.37 -0.42
N ASP A 100 0.19 7.20 0.78
CA ASP A 100 1.47 7.82 1.16
C ASP A 100 2.68 6.99 0.72
N THR A 101 2.53 5.68 0.55
CA THR A 101 3.62 4.81 0.09
C THR A 101 3.04 3.66 -0.72
N PRO A 102 3.41 3.56 -2.02
CA PRO A 102 2.79 2.61 -2.91
C PRO A 102 3.20 1.18 -2.58
N PRO A 103 2.28 0.21 -2.66
CA PRO A 103 2.61 -1.20 -2.47
C PRO A 103 3.53 -1.70 -3.58
N LEU A 104 4.46 -2.57 -3.21
CA LEU A 104 5.27 -3.33 -4.16
C LEU A 104 4.72 -4.75 -4.25
N VAL A 105 4.61 -5.26 -5.47
CA VAL A 105 4.31 -6.67 -5.71
C VAL A 105 5.50 -7.30 -6.40
N VAL A 106 6.03 -8.35 -5.79
CA VAL A 106 7.32 -8.95 -6.14
C VAL A 106 7.10 -10.38 -6.60
N LEU A 107 7.67 -10.71 -7.76
CA LEU A 107 7.87 -12.08 -8.20
C LEU A 107 9.22 -12.56 -7.69
N VAL A 108 9.25 -13.61 -6.88
CA VAL A 108 10.48 -14.15 -6.29
C VAL A 108 10.79 -15.49 -6.92
N ARG A 109 12.04 -15.71 -7.33
CA ARG A 109 12.47 -17.04 -7.79
C ARG A 109 12.57 -17.98 -6.60
N THR A 110 11.91 -19.13 -6.67
CA THR A 110 12.02 -20.20 -5.68
C THR A 110 12.72 -21.41 -6.30
N GLY A 111 13.32 -22.28 -5.50
CA GLY A 111 14.16 -23.39 -5.98
C GLY A 111 13.50 -24.35 -7.00
N GLY A 112 12.17 -24.30 -7.15
CA GLY A 112 11.41 -25.07 -8.14
C GLY A 112 10.50 -24.24 -9.05
N GLY A 113 10.56 -22.91 -9.02
CA GLY A 113 9.66 -22.06 -9.81
C GLY A 113 9.68 -20.59 -9.38
N PHE A 114 8.50 -19.99 -9.29
CA PHE A 114 8.31 -18.61 -8.87
C PHE A 114 7.25 -18.54 -7.77
N GLY A 115 7.47 -17.69 -6.78
CA GLY A 115 6.48 -17.27 -5.79
C GLY A 115 6.11 -15.80 -6.00
N THR A 116 5.00 -15.39 -5.39
CA THR A 116 4.55 -13.99 -5.37
C THR A 116 4.53 -13.47 -3.94
N LEU A 117 5.00 -12.24 -3.76
CA LEU A 117 5.10 -11.56 -2.48
C LEU A 117 4.47 -10.17 -2.62
N ALA A 118 3.55 -9.82 -1.71
CA ALA A 118 3.10 -8.45 -1.54
C ALA A 118 3.96 -7.79 -0.46
N VAL A 119 4.63 -6.69 -0.79
CA VAL A 119 5.34 -5.86 0.18
C VAL A 119 4.53 -4.58 0.36
N LEU A 120 3.91 -4.48 1.53
CA LEU A 120 3.04 -3.36 1.87
C LEU A 120 3.78 -2.43 2.85
N PRO A 121 4.05 -1.17 2.45
CA PRO A 121 4.65 -0.19 3.34
C PRO A 121 3.62 0.24 4.37
N PHE A 122 3.69 -0.37 5.55
CA PHE A 122 2.91 0.05 6.68
C PHE A 122 3.73 1.03 7.53
N PRO A 123 3.15 2.14 8.03
CA PRO A 123 3.81 2.96 9.03
C PRO A 123 4.15 2.11 10.27
N ASP A 124 5.21 2.47 10.99
CA ASP A 124 5.73 1.73 12.15
C ASP A 124 4.66 1.32 13.17
N LYS A 125 3.54 2.05 13.24
CA LYS A 125 2.39 1.77 14.09
C LYS A 125 1.13 1.53 13.27
N VAL A 126 1.08 0.42 12.54
CA VAL A 126 -0.19 -0.09 12.00
C VAL A 126 -0.91 -0.91 13.05
N ASP A 127 -2.23 -0.69 13.11
CA ASP A 127 -3.14 -1.47 13.91
C ASP A 127 -3.00 -2.96 13.52
N PRO A 128 -2.61 -3.85 14.46
CA PRO A 128 -2.49 -5.28 14.18
C PRO A 128 -3.75 -5.90 13.58
N ALA A 129 -4.93 -5.34 13.86
CA ALA A 129 -6.18 -5.79 13.25
C ALA A 129 -6.24 -5.47 11.75
N VAL A 130 -5.73 -4.32 11.32
CA VAL A 130 -5.62 -3.95 9.89
C VAL A 130 -4.61 -4.87 9.21
N PHE A 131 -3.47 -5.12 9.83
CA PHE A 131 -2.46 -6.04 9.31
C PHE A 131 -3.01 -7.47 9.15
N GLY A 132 -3.74 -7.97 10.16
CA GLY A 132 -4.37 -9.29 10.12
C GLY A 132 -5.48 -9.41 9.07
N ALA A 133 -6.31 -8.38 8.93
CA ALA A 133 -7.36 -8.34 7.91
C ALA A 133 -6.78 -8.36 6.48
N VAL A 134 -5.68 -7.64 6.27
CA VAL A 134 -4.95 -7.65 4.99
C VAL A 134 -4.34 -9.01 4.71
N GLY A 135 -3.68 -9.63 5.69
CA GLY A 135 -3.13 -10.98 5.54
C GLY A 135 -4.19 -12.00 5.14
N GLN A 136 -5.35 -11.98 5.81
CA GLN A 136 -6.49 -12.84 5.47
C GLN A 136 -7.05 -12.55 4.07
N ALA A 137 -7.21 -11.28 3.71
CA ALA A 137 -7.72 -10.88 2.39
C ALA A 137 -6.78 -11.32 1.26
N LEU A 138 -5.48 -11.36 1.50
CA LEU A 138 -4.47 -11.81 0.53
C LEU A 138 -4.34 -13.34 0.45
N GLY A 139 -5.02 -14.09 1.33
CA GLY A 139 -4.96 -15.55 1.39
C GLY A 139 -3.71 -16.09 2.08
N ALA A 140 -2.94 -15.22 2.74
CA ALA A 140 -1.80 -15.63 3.55
C ALA A 140 -2.28 -16.00 4.97
N GLY A 141 -1.97 -17.20 5.43
CA GLY A 141 -1.94 -17.48 6.87
C GLY A 141 -0.95 -16.53 7.57
N PRO A 142 -1.00 -16.38 8.91
CA PRO A 142 -0.27 -15.35 9.68
C PRO A 142 1.27 -15.42 9.65
N VAL A 143 1.88 -16.14 8.71
CA VAL A 143 3.33 -16.31 8.57
C VAL A 143 4.01 -15.08 7.93
N ALA A 144 3.29 -14.17 7.25
CA ALA A 144 3.89 -13.00 6.61
C ALA A 144 3.85 -11.74 7.50
N GLY A 145 4.21 -11.90 8.78
CA GLY A 145 4.28 -10.84 9.78
C GLY A 145 5.69 -10.60 10.29
N GLU A 146 6.72 -10.90 9.49
CA GLU A 146 8.05 -10.43 9.84
C GLU A 146 8.10 -8.94 9.52
N ARG A 147 7.94 -8.09 10.55
CA ARG A 147 8.49 -6.73 10.46
C ARG A 147 9.95 -6.94 10.06
N ALA A 148 10.30 -6.55 8.85
CA ALA A 148 11.71 -6.35 8.49
C ALA A 148 12.23 -5.19 9.34
N THR A 149 12.43 -5.42 10.64
CA THR A 149 13.26 -4.55 11.46
C THR A 149 14.63 -4.73 10.88
N GLY A 150 15.18 -3.71 10.22
CA GLY A 150 16.50 -3.72 9.57
C GLY A 150 17.66 -3.93 10.56
N ARG A 151 17.62 -4.98 11.37
CA ARG A 151 18.75 -5.50 12.11
C ARG A 151 19.42 -6.55 11.23
N PRO A 152 20.71 -6.36 10.89
CA PRO A 152 21.47 -7.40 10.24
C PRO A 152 21.48 -8.62 11.17
N HIS A 153 21.03 -9.77 10.68
CA HIS A 153 21.27 -11.04 11.34
C HIS A 153 22.78 -11.32 11.26
N PRO A 154 23.45 -11.62 12.40
CA PRO A 154 24.86 -12.02 12.43
C PRO A 154 25.10 -13.41 11.84
#